data_AF-A0A537KPK6-F1
#
_entry.id   AF-A0A537KPK6-F1
#
_cell.length_a   1.000
_cell.length_b   1.000
_cell.length_c   1.000
_cell.angle_alpha   90.00
_cell.angle_beta   90.00
_cell.angle_gamma   90.00
#
_symmetry.space_group_name_H-M   'P 1'
#
loop_
_entity.id
_entity.type
_entity.pdbx_description
1 polymer ?
#
loop_
_entity_poly.entity_id
_entity_poly.type
_entity_poly.pdbx_seq_one_letter_code
_entity_poly.pdbx_strand_id
1 'polypeptide(L)'
;MAAKNFKETKVYKLAYEQAMEIFRTSKSFPSEEKYSLTDQIRRASRSVCTNIAEAYRKKKYPAHFVLKVTDSDAENSETGVWLDFSKDCFYLDEQT
;
A
#
# COMPACT_ATOMS: atom_id res chain seq x y z
N MET A 1 1.82 18.47 -18.52
CA MET A 1 3.18 18.60 -17.97
C MET A 1 3.59 17.29 -17.33
N ALA A 2 4.85 16.86 -17.51
CA ALA A 2 5.38 15.74 -16.75
C ALA A 2 5.45 16.11 -15.26
N ALA A 3 5.16 15.14 -14.38
CA ALA A 3 5.26 15.34 -12.93
C ALA A 3 6.66 15.83 -12.53
N LYS A 4 6.73 16.86 -11.69
CA LYS A 4 8.00 17.41 -11.17
C LYS A 4 8.57 16.53 -10.07
N ASN A 5 7.72 15.88 -9.29
CA ASN A 5 8.09 14.92 -8.25
C ASN A 5 7.15 13.70 -8.23
N PHE A 6 7.55 12.64 -7.52
CA PHE A 6 6.77 11.40 -7.45
C PHE A 6 5.37 11.61 -6.83
N LYS A 7 5.21 12.58 -5.92
CA LYS A 7 3.93 12.87 -5.25
C LYS A 7 2.87 13.45 -6.19
N GLU A 8 3.28 14.01 -7.33
CA GLU A 8 2.37 14.51 -8.36
C GLU A 8 1.84 13.39 -9.27
N THR A 9 2.48 12.21 -9.27
CA THR A 9 2.04 11.08 -10.10
C THR A 9 0.69 10.56 -9.63
N LYS A 10 -0.17 10.17 -10.58
CA LYS A 10 -1.49 9.58 -10.28
C LYS A 10 -1.35 8.33 -9.42
N VAL A 11 -0.40 7.45 -9.76
CA VAL A 11 -0.17 6.19 -9.05
C VAL A 11 0.21 6.41 -7.59
N TYR A 12 1.07 7.39 -7.27
CA TYR A 12 1.40 7.70 -5.88
C TYR A 12 0.20 8.23 -5.10
N LYS A 13 -0.59 9.13 -5.71
CA LYS A 13 -1.77 9.70 -5.04
C LYS A 13 -2.78 8.60 -4.67
N LEU A 14 -3.05 7.69 -5.60
CA LEU A 14 -3.94 6.55 -5.36
C LEU A 14 -3.40 5.61 -4.29
N ALA A 15 -2.12 5.22 -4.37
CA ALA A 15 -1.50 4.36 -3.36
C ALA A 15 -1.51 5.01 -1.96
N TYR A 16 -1.25 6.31 -1.89
CA TYR A 16 -1.26 7.04 -0.62
C TYR A 16 -2.67 7.17 -0.04
N GLU A 17 -3.67 7.43 -0.87
CA GLU A 17 -5.07 7.47 -0.48
C GLU A 17 -5.53 6.11 0.08
N GLN A 18 -5.25 5.02 -0.64
CA GLN A 18 -5.55 3.65 -0.21
C GLN A 18 -4.85 3.30 1.12
N ALA A 19 -3.55 3.61 1.25
CA ALA A 19 -2.81 3.35 2.50
C ALA A 19 -3.38 4.13 3.70
N MET A 20 -3.90 5.34 3.46
CA MET A 20 -4.55 6.14 4.49
C MET A 20 -5.96 5.65 4.83
N GLU A 21 -6.70 5.14 3.86
CA GLU A 21 -7.97 4.47 4.09
C GLU A 21 -7.78 3.22 4.96
N ILE A 22 -6.88 2.32 4.56
CA ILE A 22 -6.48 1.14 5.35
C ILE A 22 -6.07 1.55 6.77
N PHE A 23 -5.24 2.59 6.92
CA PHE A 23 -4.84 3.05 8.25
C PHE A 23 -6.04 3.49 9.11
N ARG A 24 -7.02 4.20 8.53
CA ARG A 24 -8.21 4.68 9.23
C ARG A 24 -9.12 3.51 9.60
N THR A 25 -9.41 2.64 8.65
CA THR A 25 -10.28 1.47 8.84
C THR A 25 -9.69 0.52 9.88
N SER A 26 -8.39 0.23 9.80
CA SER A 26 -7.73 -0.69 10.74
C SER A 26 -7.56 -0.11 12.16
N LYS A 27 -8.12 1.06 12.47
CA LYS A 27 -8.21 1.56 13.87
C LYS A 27 -9.33 0.88 14.65
N SER A 28 -10.32 0.30 13.98
CA SER A 28 -11.39 -0.47 14.61
C SER A 28 -11.00 -1.92 14.88
N PHE A 29 -9.85 -2.38 14.38
CA PHE A 29 -9.42 -3.77 14.55
C PHE A 29 -9.17 -4.09 16.03
N PRO A 30 -9.34 -5.36 16.44
CA PRO A 30 -9.11 -5.77 17.81
C PRO A 30 -7.68 -5.48 18.29
N SER A 31 -7.53 -5.18 19.58
CA SER A 31 -6.24 -4.77 20.15
C SER A 31 -5.17 -5.86 20.08
N GLU A 32 -5.59 -7.13 20.09
CA GLU A 32 -4.77 -8.33 19.94
C GLU A 32 -4.11 -8.42 18.55
N GLU A 33 -4.72 -7.83 17.52
CA GLU A 33 -4.18 -7.81 16.15
C GLU A 33 -3.17 -6.69 15.90
N LYS A 34 -2.89 -5.84 16.91
CA LYS A 34 -2.03 -4.66 16.76
C LYS A 34 -0.65 -4.99 16.18
N TYR A 35 -0.03 -6.08 16.60
CA TYR A 35 1.30 -6.54 16.15
C TYR A 35 1.22 -7.74 15.19
N SER A 36 0.02 -8.04 14.71
CA SER A 36 -0.27 -9.11 13.76
C SER A 36 -0.90 -8.45 12.54
N LEU A 37 -2.18 -8.69 12.25
CA LEU A 37 -2.84 -8.29 11.02
C LEU A 37 -2.81 -6.76 10.82
N THR A 38 -2.97 -5.98 11.89
CA THR A 38 -2.96 -4.51 11.81
C THR A 38 -1.61 -3.95 11.37
N ASP A 39 -0.50 -4.52 11.85
CA ASP A 39 0.83 -4.06 11.45
C ASP A 39 1.12 -4.46 10.00
N GLN A 40 0.81 -5.71 9.64
CA GLN A 40 1.09 -6.25 8.32
C GLN A 40 0.37 -5.47 7.21
N ILE A 41 -0.95 -5.28 7.33
CA ILE A 41 -1.73 -4.56 6.31
C ILE A 41 -1.29 -3.09 6.16
N ARG A 42 -0.91 -2.43 7.28
CA ARG A 42 -0.41 -1.05 7.25
C ARG A 42 0.97 -0.95 6.64
N ARG A 43 1.83 -1.94 6.86
CA ARG A 43 3.17 -1.97 6.29
C ARG A 43 3.12 -2.23 4.79
N ALA A 44 2.45 -3.31 4.36
CA ALA A 44 2.31 -3.66 2.96
C ALA A 44 1.74 -2.49 2.12
N SER A 45 0.64 -1.88 2.59
CA SER A 45 0.02 -0.74 1.87
C SER A 45 0.93 0.49 1.78
N ARG A 46 1.75 0.76 2.80
CA ARG A 46 2.72 1.87 2.76
C ARG A 46 3.94 1.54 1.91
N SER A 47 4.33 0.26 1.81
CA SER A 47 5.43 -0.20 0.95
C SER A 47 5.17 0.10 -0.53
N VAL A 48 3.90 0.05 -0.97
CA VAL A 48 3.49 0.50 -2.31
C VAL A 48 3.96 1.94 -2.57
N CYS A 49 3.71 2.85 -1.63
CA CYS A 49 4.11 4.26 -1.74
C CYS A 49 5.64 4.43 -1.78
N THR A 50 6.37 3.67 -0.95
CA THR A 50 7.84 3.77 -0.91
C THR A 50 8.47 3.21 -2.17
N ASN A 51 7.97 2.08 -2.68
CA ASN A 51 8.42 1.47 -3.93
C ASN A 51 8.16 2.39 -5.14
N ILE A 52 7.00 3.05 -5.21
CA ILE A 52 6.72 4.08 -6.24
C ILE A 52 7.71 5.24 -6.16
N ALA A 53 8.02 5.72 -4.95
CA ALA A 53 8.97 6.81 -4.76
C ALA A 53 10.38 6.41 -5.22
N GLU A 54 10.83 5.20 -4.87
CA GLU A 54 12.11 4.64 -5.30
C GLU A 54 12.18 4.46 -6.82
N ALA A 55 11.15 3.87 -7.42
CA ALA A 55 11.02 3.72 -8.87
C ALA A 55 11.17 5.09 -9.56
N TYR A 56 10.41 6.09 -9.12
CA TYR A 56 10.48 7.44 -9.70
C TYR A 56 11.88 8.06 -9.61
N ARG A 57 12.61 7.85 -8.51
CA ARG A 57 13.97 8.37 -8.33
C ARG A 57 14.99 7.63 -9.21
N LYS A 58 14.76 6.34 -9.49
CA LYS A 58 15.62 5.49 -10.31
C LYS A 58 15.13 5.31 -11.75
N LYS A 59 14.13 6.09 -12.21
CA LYS A 59 13.52 6.00 -13.54
C LYS A 59 14.46 6.09 -14.75
N LYS A 60 15.68 6.61 -14.58
CA LYS A 60 16.72 6.61 -15.61
C LYS A 60 17.41 5.26 -15.80
N TYR A 61 17.19 4.31 -14.89
CA TYR A 61 17.79 2.97 -14.88
C TYR A 61 16.67 1.94 -15.09
N PRO A 62 16.42 1.47 -16.33
CA PRO A 62 15.23 0.67 -16.65
C PRO A 62 15.06 -0.59 -15.79
N ALA A 63 16.14 -1.35 -15.56
CA ALA A 63 16.07 -2.57 -14.74
C ALA A 63 15.62 -2.29 -13.29
N HIS A 64 16.17 -1.25 -12.66
CA HIS A 64 15.79 -0.87 -11.30
C HIS A 64 14.40 -0.23 -11.25
N PHE A 65 14.02 0.51 -12.28
CA PHE A 65 12.67 1.07 -12.39
C PHE A 65 11.63 -0.05 -12.45
N VAL A 66 11.82 -1.03 -13.35
CA VAL A 66 10.92 -2.17 -13.50
C VAL A 66 10.87 -2.98 -12.21
N LEU A 67 12.02 -3.30 -11.61
CA LEU A 67 12.09 -4.02 -10.32
C LEU A 67 11.24 -3.33 -9.24
N LYS A 68 11.35 -2.02 -9.09
CA LYS A 68 10.59 -1.30 -8.05
C LYS A 68 9.11 -1.17 -8.37
N VAL A 69 8.74 -1.14 -9.64
CA VAL A 69 7.34 -1.20 -10.04
C VAL A 69 6.76 -2.59 -9.75
N THR A 70 7.49 -3.67 -10.00
CA THR A 70 7.05 -5.04 -9.66
C THR A 70 6.99 -5.26 -8.15
N ASP A 71 7.95 -4.71 -7.38
CA ASP A 71 7.88 -4.73 -5.92
C ASP A 71 6.63 -4.00 -5.41
N SER A 72 6.27 -2.86 -6.02
CA SER A 72 5.04 -2.13 -5.69
C SER A 72 3.77 -2.93 -5.97
N ASP A 73 3.75 -3.74 -7.03
CA ASP A 73 2.63 -4.59 -7.40
C ASP A 73 2.49 -5.79 -6.47
N ALA A 74 3.62 -6.38 -6.08
CA ALA A 74 3.67 -7.46 -5.09
C ALA A 74 3.14 -7.00 -3.72
N GLU A 75 3.57 -5.83 -3.22
CA GLU A 75 3.10 -5.26 -1.95
C GLU A 75 1.61 -4.88 -1.98
N ASN A 76 1.10 -4.47 -3.15
CA ASN A 76 -0.33 -4.22 -3.33
C ASN A 76 -1.14 -5.53 -3.31
N SER A 77 -0.60 -6.60 -3.89
CA SER A 77 -1.21 -7.94 -3.82
C SER A 77 -1.20 -8.48 -2.39
N GLU A 78 -0.10 -8.31 -1.66
CA GLU A 78 0.00 -8.66 -0.24
C GLU A 78 -1.01 -7.86 0.60
N THR A 79 -1.17 -6.57 0.32
CA THR A 79 -2.21 -5.74 0.95
C THR A 79 -3.61 -6.34 0.73
N GLY A 80 -3.90 -6.82 -0.49
CA GLY A 80 -5.15 -7.51 -0.81
C GLY A 80 -5.36 -8.79 0.02
N VAL A 81 -4.32 -9.62 0.15
CA VAL A 81 -4.37 -10.83 0.99
C VAL A 81 -4.71 -10.49 2.45
N TRP A 82 -4.11 -9.43 2.99
CA TRP A 82 -4.43 -8.99 4.36
C TRP A 82 -5.84 -8.42 4.50
N LEU A 83 -6.39 -7.78 3.46
CA LEU A 83 -7.79 -7.36 3.43
C LEU A 83 -8.74 -8.56 3.44
N ASP A 84 -8.43 -9.62 2.69
CA ASP A 84 -9.23 -10.86 2.69
C ASP A 84 -9.28 -11.48 4.09
N PHE A 85 -8.12 -11.61 4.77
CA PHE A 85 -8.09 -12.04 6.16
C PHE A 85 -8.89 -11.13 7.08
N SER A 86 -8.74 -9.81 6.93
CA SER A 86 -9.46 -8.83 7.75
C SER A 86 -10.98 -8.97 7.60
N LYS A 87 -11.44 -9.26 6.38
CA LYS A 87 -12.84 -9.48 6.05
C LYS A 87 -13.35 -10.80 6.65
N ASP A 88 -12.64 -11.90 6.44
CA ASP A 88 -13.05 -13.22 6.92
C ASP A 88 -13.00 -13.34 8.46
N CYS A 89 -12.17 -12.51 9.11
CA CYS A 89 -12.17 -12.32 10.56
C CYS A 89 -13.26 -11.35 11.06
N PHE A 90 -14.10 -10.81 10.17
CA PHE A 90 -15.16 -9.84 10.48
C PHE A 90 -14.65 -8.51 11.09
N TYR A 91 -13.46 -8.07 10.69
CA TYR A 91 -12.90 -6.77 11.13
C TYR A 91 -13.25 -5.63 10.17
N LEU A 92 -13.76 -5.96 8.99
CA LEU A 92 -14.25 -5.02 7.98
C LEU A 92 -15.75 -5.22 7.76
N ASP A 93 -16.52 -4.14 7.81
CA ASP A 93 -17.95 -4.18 7.49
C ASP A 93 -18.15 -4.33 5.97
N GLU A 94 -19.17 -5.08 5.55
CA GLU A 94 -19.52 -5.32 4.13
C GLU A 94 -19.85 -4.04 3.32
N GLN A 95 -19.96 -2.88 3.98
CA GLN A 95 -20.26 -1.59 3.35
C GLN A 95 -19.03 -0.69 3.15
N THR A 96 -17.82 -1.17 3.50
CA THR A 96 -16.57 -0.46 3.23
C THR A 96 -16.08 -0.80 1.83
#